data_AF-A0A563U1J2-F1
#
_entry.id   AF-A0A563U1J2-F1
#
_cell.length_a   1.000
_cell.length_b   1.000
_cell.length_c   1.000
_cell.angle_alpha   90.00
_cell.angle_beta   90.00
_cell.angle_gamma   90.00
#
_symmetry.space_group_name_H-M   'P 1'
#
loop_
_entity.id
_entity.type
_entity.pdbx_description
1 polymer ?
#
loop_
_entity_poly.entity_id
_entity_poly.type
_entity_poly.pdbx_seq_one_letter_code
_entity_poly.pdbx_strand_id
1 'polypeptide(L)'
;MKRKAKRTVPKLSKEVRESSKNLRSVHDGMGTTMPPDRDVLLIYFDQKGEGELAEKFYYEHDNRGWKTLTGGMIYNWKVCAAEWIYNYRQEVKRRWRQSPFYSESF
;
A
#
# COMPACT_ATOMS: atom_id res chain seq x y z
N MET A 1 17.16 58.15 26.75
CA MET A 1 17.44 57.31 25.57
C MET A 1 16.47 56.13 25.55
N LYS A 2 15.66 55.98 24.49
CA LYS A 2 14.68 54.88 24.35
C LYS A 2 15.13 53.96 23.20
N ARG A 3 15.43 52.69 23.49
CA ARG A 3 15.77 51.69 22.46
C ARG A 3 14.45 51.08 21.94
N LYS A 4 14.20 51.18 20.63
CA LYS A 4 13.03 50.57 19.99
C LYS A 4 13.31 49.09 19.71
N ALA A 5 12.37 48.21 20.05
CA ALA A 5 12.47 46.78 19.78
C ALA A 5 12.38 46.51 18.26
N LYS A 6 13.24 45.64 17.72
CA LYS A 6 13.18 45.20 16.33
C LYS A 6 12.05 44.18 16.18
N ARG A 7 11.08 44.48 15.32
CA ARG A 7 9.94 43.63 14.98
C ARG A 7 10.46 42.46 14.13
N THR A 8 10.51 41.25 14.68
CA THR A 8 10.89 40.04 13.93
C THR A 8 9.72 39.62 13.04
N VAL A 9 9.95 39.61 11.72
CA VAL A 9 8.97 39.16 10.73
C VAL A 9 8.88 37.62 10.82
N PRO A 10 7.68 37.02 10.88
CA PRO A 10 7.55 35.57 10.84
C PRO A 10 8.02 35.05 9.48
N LYS A 11 8.95 34.10 9.51
CA LYS A 11 9.48 33.42 8.32
C LYS A 11 8.36 32.53 7.78
N LEU A 12 7.68 32.96 6.72
CA LEU A 12 6.74 32.10 5.98
C LEU A 12 7.48 30.82 5.59
N SER A 13 6.93 29.68 6.01
CA SER A 13 7.37 28.36 5.58
C SER A 13 7.35 28.34 4.06
N LYS A 14 8.50 28.07 3.46
CA LYS A 14 8.59 27.77 2.04
C LYS A 14 7.77 26.51 1.82
N GLU A 15 6.56 26.65 1.31
CA GLU A 15 5.81 25.52 0.80
C GLU A 15 6.70 24.85 -0.24
N VAL A 16 7.10 23.63 0.09
CA VAL A 16 7.85 22.76 -0.81
C VAL A 16 6.93 22.58 -1.99
N ARG A 17 7.29 23.23 -3.11
CA ARG A 17 6.62 23.08 -4.40
C ARG A 17 6.49 21.58 -4.63
N GLU A 18 5.27 21.05 -4.55
CA GLU A 18 4.93 19.72 -5.04
C GLU A 18 5.25 19.74 -6.53
N SER A 19 6.47 19.32 -6.84
CA SER A 19 6.90 19.05 -8.19
C SER A 19 6.15 17.79 -8.57
N SER A 20 4.98 17.96 -9.19
CA SER A 20 4.27 16.92 -9.93
C SER A 20 5.15 16.48 -11.10
N LYS A 21 6.23 15.78 -10.79
CA LYS A 21 7.00 15.03 -11.75
C LYS A 21 6.13 13.83 -12.04
N ASN A 22 5.51 13.86 -13.22
CA ASN A 22 4.98 12.69 -13.90
C ASN A 22 6.17 11.76 -14.21
N LEU A 23 6.77 11.20 -13.16
CA LEU A 23 7.71 10.11 -13.23
C LEU A 23 6.83 8.93 -13.62
N ARG A 24 6.77 8.65 -14.93
CA ARG A 24 6.43 7.30 -15.38
C ARG A 24 7.36 6.38 -14.60
N SER A 25 6.81 5.76 -13.55
CA SER A 25 7.53 4.81 -12.72
C SER A 25 8.12 3.79 -13.68
N VAL A 26 9.44 3.79 -13.81
CA VAL A 26 10.14 2.81 -14.63
C VAL A 26 10.00 1.50 -13.87
N HIS A 27 8.89 0.82 -14.13
CA HIS A 27 8.59 -0.44 -13.51
C HIS A 27 9.54 -1.47 -14.13
N ASP A 28 10.59 -1.82 -13.41
CA ASP A 28 11.62 -2.79 -13.81
C ASP A 28 11.08 -4.23 -14.00
N GLY A 29 9.78 -4.42 -13.77
CA GLY A 29 9.10 -5.71 -13.82
C GLY A 29 9.42 -6.63 -12.64
N MET A 30 10.37 -6.29 -11.79
CA MET A 30 10.87 -7.12 -10.68
C MET A 30 9.99 -7.02 -9.43
N GLY A 31 9.13 -6.00 -9.36
CA GLY A 31 8.27 -5.77 -8.19
C GLY A 31 9.02 -5.13 -7.01
N THR A 32 10.19 -4.55 -7.29
CA THR A 32 11.08 -3.92 -6.30
C THR A 32 10.88 -2.42 -6.18
N THR A 33 10.19 -1.80 -7.14
CA THR A 33 9.81 -0.39 -7.08
C THR A 33 8.66 -0.20 -6.08
N MET A 34 8.94 0.55 -5.02
CA MET A 34 8.02 0.79 -3.89
C MET A 34 7.83 2.29 -3.63
N PRO A 35 6.60 2.74 -3.35
CA PRO A 35 5.35 2.01 -3.45
C PRO A 35 4.98 1.68 -4.92
N PRO A 36 4.28 0.57 -5.18
CA PRO A 36 3.81 0.25 -6.52
C PRO A 36 2.67 1.18 -6.95
N ASP A 37 2.60 1.45 -8.26
CA ASP A 37 1.47 2.14 -8.86
C ASP A 37 0.21 1.28 -8.72
N ARG A 38 -0.93 1.91 -8.41
CA ARG A 38 -2.22 1.23 -8.23
C ARG A 38 -2.61 0.40 -9.45
N ASP A 39 -2.37 0.93 -10.65
CA ASP A 39 -2.66 0.25 -11.91
C ASP A 39 -1.86 -1.05 -12.05
N VAL A 40 -0.61 -1.06 -11.59
CA VAL A 40 0.25 -2.25 -11.68
C VAL A 40 -0.21 -3.32 -10.69
N LEU A 41 -0.67 -2.94 -9.50
CA LEU A 41 -1.32 -3.87 -8.57
C LEU A 41 -2.59 -4.45 -9.19
N LEU A 42 -3.44 -3.61 -9.77
CA LEU A 42 -4.69 -4.05 -10.38
C LEU A 42 -4.42 -5.08 -11.48
N ILE A 43 -3.49 -4.81 -12.38
CA ILE A 43 -3.06 -5.75 -13.43
C ILE A 43 -2.55 -7.06 -12.83
N TYR A 44 -1.72 -6.99 -11.79
CA TYR A 44 -1.18 -8.19 -11.15
C TYR A 44 -2.27 -9.05 -10.51
N PHE A 45 -3.21 -8.44 -9.79
CA PHE A 45 -4.30 -9.14 -9.12
C PHE A 45 -5.31 -9.70 -10.12
N ASP A 46 -5.60 -8.97 -11.19
CA ASP A 46 -6.44 -9.43 -12.29
C ASP A 46 -5.83 -10.69 -12.96
N GLN A 47 -4.52 -10.70 -13.21
CA GLN A 47 -3.79 -11.89 -13.69
C GLN A 47 -3.86 -13.09 -12.74
N LYS A 48 -4.16 -12.88 -11.45
CA LYS A 48 -4.36 -13.94 -10.46
C LYS A 48 -5.82 -14.34 -10.26
N GLY A 49 -6.74 -13.69 -10.97
CA GLY A 49 -8.19 -13.88 -10.85
C GLY A 49 -8.80 -13.24 -9.61
N GLU A 50 -8.13 -12.26 -9.01
CA GLU A 50 -8.51 -11.63 -7.73
C GLU A 50 -8.52 -10.09 -7.84
N GLY A 51 -8.90 -9.55 -9.01
CA GLY A 51 -8.85 -8.11 -9.30
C GLY A 51 -9.54 -7.23 -8.27
N GLU A 52 -10.68 -7.68 -7.74
CA GLU A 52 -11.45 -6.98 -6.70
C GLU A 52 -10.68 -6.80 -5.38
N LEU A 53 -9.70 -7.65 -5.11
CA LEU A 53 -8.90 -7.59 -3.89
C LEU A 53 -7.73 -6.60 -3.97
N ALA A 54 -7.41 -6.11 -5.18
CA ALA A 54 -6.26 -5.21 -5.39
C ALA A 54 -6.38 -3.94 -4.55
N GLU A 55 -7.57 -3.33 -4.53
CA GLU A 55 -7.82 -2.13 -3.74
C GLU A 55 -7.69 -2.40 -2.24
N LYS A 56 -8.26 -3.51 -1.77
CA LYS A 56 -8.18 -3.91 -0.35
C LYS A 56 -6.73 -4.11 0.08
N PHE A 57 -5.93 -4.79 -0.75
CA PHE A 57 -4.50 -4.98 -0.52
C PHE A 57 -3.77 -3.63 -0.46
N TYR A 58 -4.02 -2.73 -1.43
CA TYR A 58 -3.38 -1.42 -1.49
C TYR A 58 -3.69 -0.61 -0.23
N TYR A 59 -4.96 -0.44 0.15
CA TYR A 59 -5.33 0.36 1.32
C TYR A 59 -4.76 -0.21 2.63
N GLU A 60 -4.70 -1.53 2.78
CA GLU A 60 -4.11 -2.15 3.97
C GLU A 60 -2.62 -1.82 4.10
N HIS A 61 -1.88 -1.85 2.99
CA HIS A 61 -0.44 -1.58 2.99
C HIS A 61 -0.11 -0.09 3.00
N ASP A 62 -0.92 0.74 2.36
CA ASP A 62 -0.78 2.20 2.33
C ASP A 62 -0.97 2.78 3.74
N ASN A 63 -1.99 2.32 4.47
CA ASN A 63 -2.20 2.68 5.89
C ASN A 63 -1.05 2.27 6.81
N ARG A 64 -0.30 1.21 6.45
CA ARG A 64 0.90 0.76 7.16
C ARG A 64 2.18 1.45 6.66
N GLY A 65 2.09 2.30 5.64
CA GLY A 65 3.23 2.95 5.01
C GLY A 65 4.17 1.97 4.33
N TRP A 66 3.65 0.89 3.76
CA TRP A 66 4.41 -0.14 3.04
C TRP A 66 5.50 -0.82 3.87
N LYS A 67 5.20 -1.06 5.14
CA LYS A 67 6.06 -1.76 6.10
C LYS A 67 5.46 -3.10 6.52
N THR A 68 6.33 -4.03 6.87
CA THR A 68 5.97 -5.31 7.50
C THR A 68 5.40 -5.08 8.90
N LEU A 69 4.79 -6.11 9.48
CA LEU A 69 4.30 -6.12 10.86
C LEU A 69 5.41 -5.79 11.88
N THR A 70 6.65 -6.15 11.59
CA THR A 70 7.83 -5.88 12.40
C THR A 70 8.43 -4.49 12.16
N GLY A 71 7.83 -3.69 11.27
CA GLY A 71 8.29 -2.34 10.91
C GLY A 71 9.38 -2.30 9.83
N GLY A 72 9.76 -3.44 9.26
CA GLY A 72 10.72 -3.52 8.15
C GLY A 72 10.11 -3.01 6.84
N MET A 73 10.94 -2.49 5.94
CA MET A 73 10.46 -2.06 4.62
C MET A 73 10.15 -3.27 3.74
N ILE A 74 9.03 -3.23 3.02
CA ILE A 74 8.73 -4.25 2.01
C ILE A 74 9.60 -3.97 0.79
N TYR A 75 10.49 -4.91 0.45
CA TYR A 75 11.40 -4.77 -0.70
C TYR A 75 10.79 -5.29 -2.00
N ASN A 76 9.87 -6.25 -1.92
CA ASN A 76 9.22 -6.81 -3.09
C ASN A 76 7.71 -6.92 -2.84
N TRP A 77 6.94 -6.04 -3.47
CA TRP A 77 5.48 -6.03 -3.29
C TRP A 77 4.82 -7.22 -3.97
N LYS A 78 5.39 -7.81 -5.04
CA LYS A 78 4.79 -8.98 -5.71
C LYS A 78 4.82 -10.21 -4.82
N VAL A 79 5.92 -10.41 -4.10
CA VAL A 79 6.03 -11.50 -3.11
C VAL A 79 5.02 -11.26 -1.98
N CYS A 80 4.97 -10.03 -1.48
CA CYS A 80 4.02 -9.65 -0.44
C CYS A 80 2.56 -9.85 -0.90
N ALA A 81 2.22 -9.44 -2.12
CA ALA A 81 0.90 -9.62 -2.72
C ALA A 81 0.54 -11.10 -2.90
N ALA A 82 1.47 -11.92 -3.40
CA ALA A 82 1.25 -13.36 -3.56
C ALA A 82 0.95 -14.05 -2.21
N GLU A 83 1.72 -13.72 -1.17
CA GLU A 83 1.49 -14.22 0.18
C GLU A 83 0.15 -13.74 0.75
N TRP A 84 -0.18 -12.46 0.54
CA TRP A 84 -1.45 -11.90 0.99
C TRP A 84 -2.65 -12.57 0.31
N ILE A 85 -2.60 -12.79 -1.02
CA ILE A 85 -3.64 -13.52 -1.76
C ILE A 85 -3.80 -14.94 -1.22
N TYR A 86 -2.68 -15.63 -0.98
CA TYR A 86 -2.71 -16.98 -0.41
C TYR A 86 -3.40 -16.99 0.96
N ASN A 87 -3.00 -16.10 1.86
CA ASN A 87 -3.58 -15.99 3.20
C ASN A 87 -5.07 -15.65 3.16
N TYR A 88 -5.48 -14.72 2.28
CA TYR A 88 -6.89 -14.38 2.07
C TYR A 88 -7.71 -15.60 1.64
N ARG A 89 -7.22 -16.38 0.67
CA ARG A 89 -7.89 -17.61 0.23
C ARG A 89 -8.03 -18.64 1.35
N GLN A 90 -7.00 -18.79 2.19
CA GLN A 90 -7.06 -19.70 3.35
C GLN A 90 -8.06 -19.23 4.40
N GLU A 91 -8.12 -17.93 4.65
CA GLU A 91 -9.08 -17.34 5.59
C GLU A 91 -10.53 -17.54 5.10
N VAL A 92 -10.79 -17.28 3.81
CA VAL A 92 -12.11 -17.53 3.20
C VAL A 92 -12.49 -19.00 3.38
N LYS A 93 -11.63 -19.95 3.00
CA LYS A 93 -11.88 -21.39 3.19
C LYS A 93 -12.12 -21.76 4.65
N ARG A 94 -11.34 -21.19 5.58
CA ARG A 94 -11.51 -21.42 7.02
C ARG A 94 -12.87 -20.92 7.49
N ARG A 95 -13.28 -19.73 7.07
CA ARG A 95 -14.57 -19.13 7.42
C ARG A 95 -15.73 -19.95 6.90
N TRP A 96 -15.63 -20.47 5.68
CA TRP A 96 -16.63 -21.40 5.13
C TRP A 96 -16.77 -22.67 5.97
N ARG A 97 -15.67 -23.30 6.38
CA ARG A 97 -15.71 -24.49 7.25
C ARG A 97 -16.28 -24.23 8.64
N GLN A 98 -16.11 -23.02 9.17
CA GLN A 98 -16.65 -22.63 10.47
C GLN A 98 -18.11 -22.15 10.39
N SER A 99 -18.66 -22.03 9.18
CA SER A 99 -20.04 -21.59 8.99
C SER A 99 -21.00 -22.64 9.55
N PRO A 100 -22.01 -22.24 10.34
CA PRO A 100 -23.05 -23.16 10.81
C PRO A 100 -23.92 -23.71 9.66
N PHE A 101 -23.79 -23.13 8.45
CA PHE A 101 -24.47 -23.57 7.23
C PHE A 101 -23.64 -24.54 6.38
N TYR A 102 -22.41 -24.89 6.79
CA TYR A 102 -21.60 -25.87 6.06
C TYR A 102 -21.98 -27.29 6.52
N SER A 103 -22.77 -27.99 5.71
CA SER A 103 -22.92 -29.44 5.79
C SER A 103 -22.07 -30.09 4.69
N GLU A 104 -21.00 -30.76 5.08
CA GLU A 104 -20.22 -31.59 4.17
C GLU A 104 -21.13 -32.71 3.66
N SER A 105 -21.57 -32.59 2.41
CA SER A 105 -22.44 -33.60 1.79
C SER A 105 -21.54 -34.74 1.34
N PHE A 106 -21.64 -35.88 2.03
CA PHE A 106 -20.95 -37.13 1.72
C PHE A 106 -21.54 -37.82 0.48
#